data_AF-A0A842WDX3-F1
#
_entry.id   AF-A0A842WDX3-F1
#
_cell.length_a   1.000
_cell.length_b   1.000
_cell.length_c   1.000
_cell.angle_alpha   90.00
_cell.angle_beta   90.00
_cell.angle_gamma   90.00
#
_symmetry.space_group_name_H-M   'P 1'
#
loop_
_entity.id
_entity.type
_entity.pdbx_description
1 polymer ?
#
loop_
_entity_poly.entity_id
_entity_poly.type
_entity_poly.pdbx_seq_one_letter_code
_entity_poly.pdbx_strand_id
1 'polypeptide(L)' 'MELTEKDIERLKKVLEAIQKGTATTYDKPTCIEALNAVLDPKCAVCRGPIDDDLVVVNERKMHQKCRSRYKG' A
#
# COMPACT_ATOMS: atom_id res chain seq x y z
N MET A 1 -3.12 15.82 -1.46
CA MET A 1 -2.42 15.56 -2.73
C MET A 1 -2.77 14.14 -3.12
N GLU A 2 -3.55 13.96 -4.17
CA GLU A 2 -3.99 12.64 -4.64
C GLU A 2 -2.94 12.11 -5.62
N LEU A 3 -2.61 10.82 -5.52
CA LEU A 3 -1.69 10.18 -6.45
C LEU A 3 -2.38 10.02 -7.81
N THR A 4 -1.72 10.45 -8.88
CA THR A 4 -2.23 10.21 -10.23
C THR A 4 -1.89 8.80 -10.70
N GLU A 5 -2.56 8.33 -11.75
CA GLU A 5 -2.24 7.03 -12.38
C GLU A 5 -0.76 6.94 -12.80
N LYS A 6 -0.20 8.05 -13.30
CA LYS A 6 1.22 8.15 -13.67
C LYS A 6 2.15 8.00 -12.46
N ASP A 7 1.73 8.49 -11.29
CA ASP A 7 2.50 8.33 -10.06
C ASP A 7 2.49 6.88 -9.59
N ILE A 8 1.35 6.20 -9.69
CA ILE A 8 1.23 4.77 -9.41
C ILE A 8 2.14 3.95 -10.34
N GLU A 9 2.15 4.24 -11.64
CA GLU A 9 3.05 3.58 -12.59
C GLU A 9 4.53 3.79 -12.25
N ARG A 10 4.91 5.00 -11.84
CA ARG A 10 6.28 5.29 -11.39
C ARG A 10 6.64 4.49 -10.15
N LEU A 11 5.74 4.41 -9.16
CA LEU A 11 5.96 3.63 -7.94
C LEU A 11 6.13 2.13 -8.25
N LYS A 12 5.36 1.59 -9.21
CA LYS A 12 5.54 0.19 -9.68
C LYS A 12 6.93 -0.04 -10.28
N LYS A 13 7.43 0.89 -11.10
CA LYS A 13 8.79 0.80 -11.66
C LYS A 13 9.87 0.84 -10.58
N VAL A 14 9.68 1.66 -9.54
CA VAL A 14 10.60 1.71 -8.39
C VAL A 14 10.60 0.37 -7.64
N LEU A 15 9.42 -0.20 -7.37
CA LEU A 15 9.30 -1.51 -6.71
C LEU A 15 10.02 -2.60 -7.52
N GLU A 16 9.84 -2.61 -8.84
CA GLU A 16 10.51 -3.56 -9.72
C GLU A 16 12.04 -3.41 -9.70
N ALA A 17 12.55 -2.18 -9.72
CA ALA A 17 13.99 -1.91 -9.65
C ALA A 17 14.62 -2.38 -8.32
N ILE A 18 13.90 -2.24 -7.20
CA ILE A 18 14.34 -2.74 -5.90
C ILE A 18 14.39 -4.28 -5.90
N GLN A 19 13.35 -4.93 -6.41
CA GLN A 19 13.28 -6.40 -6.50
C GLN A 19 14.36 -6.98 -7.42
N LYS A 20 14.64 -6.32 -8.55
CA LYS A 20 15.73 -6.70 -9.48
C LYS A 20 17.13 -6.38 -8.93
N GLY A 21 17.23 -5.66 -7.81
CA GLY A 21 18.50 -5.27 -7.20
C GLY A 21 19.27 -4.18 -7.95
N THR A 22 18.62 -3.49 -8.89
CA THR A 22 19.21 -2.37 -9.65
C THR A 22 19.06 -1.03 -8.94
N ALA A 23 18.17 -0.94 -7.96
CA ALA A 23 17.98 0.27 -7.16
C ALA A 23 19.03 0.38 -6.02
N THR A 24 19.60 1.58 -5.86
CA THR A 24 20.49 1.94 -4.75
C THR A 24 19.68 2.35 -3.52
N THR A 25 18.93 1.41 -2.93
CA THR A 25 18.16 1.64 -1.70
C THR A 25 18.92 1.15 -0.47
N TYR A 26 18.94 1.94 0.60
CA TYR A 26 19.61 1.61 1.87
C TYR A 26 19.00 0.38 2.54
N ASP A 27 17.67 0.37 2.71
CA ASP A 27 16.93 -0.73 3.33
C ASP A 27 15.83 -1.23 2.40
N LYS A 28 16.18 -2.26 1.61
CA LYS A 28 15.28 -2.91 0.67
C LYS A 28 13.95 -3.36 1.31
N PRO A 29 13.92 -4.04 2.47
CA PRO A 29 12.66 -4.51 3.04
C PRO A 29 11.72 -3.35 3.42
N THR A 30 12.22 -2.32 4.11
CA THR A 30 11.40 -1.15 4.48
C THR A 30 10.88 -0.42 3.25
N CYS A 31 11.71 -0.24 2.21
CA CYS A 31 11.26 0.39 0.96
C CYS A 31 10.16 -0.43 0.26
N ILE A 32 10.28 -1.76 0.23
CA ILE A 32 9.25 -2.64 -0.34
C ILE A 32 7.96 -2.56 0.47
N GLU A 33 8.03 -2.56 1.80
CA GLU A 33 6.86 -2.43 2.67
C GLU A 33 6.14 -1.11 2.46
N ALA A 34 6.87 0.00 2.39
CA ALA A 34 6.30 1.32 2.14
C ALA A 34 5.64 1.41 0.75
N LEU A 35 6.28 0.87 -0.29
CA LEU A 35 5.72 0.83 -1.64
C LEU A 35 4.47 -0.05 -1.70
N ASN A 36 4.48 -1.21 -1.06
CA ASN A 36 3.31 -2.08 -0.98
C ASN A 36 2.17 -1.44 -0.20
N ALA A 37 2.43 -0.67 0.87
CA ALA A 37 1.38 0.04 1.59
C ALA A 37 0.62 1.07 0.72
N VAL A 38 1.24 1.53 -0.37
CA VAL A 38 0.65 2.44 -1.36
C VAL A 38 0.05 1.68 -2.55
N LEU A 39 0.78 0.71 -3.10
CA LEU A 39 0.41 -0.04 -4.31
C LEU A 39 -0.58 -1.18 -4.06
N ASP A 40 -0.52 -1.80 -2.89
CA ASP A 40 -1.34 -2.93 -2.45
C ASP A 40 -1.80 -2.70 -0.99
N PRO A 41 -2.67 -1.71 -0.76
CA PRO A 41 -3.12 -1.41 0.59
C PRO A 41 -3.86 -2.62 1.19
N LYS A 42 -3.41 -3.08 2.36
CA LYS A 42 -4.03 -4.21 3.06
C LYS A 42 -5.01 -3.73 4.11
N CYS A 43 -6.11 -4.46 4.24
CA CYS A 43 -7.13 -4.18 5.24
C CYS A 43 -6.63 -4.49 6.64
N ALA A 44 -6.68 -3.49 7.53
CA ALA A 44 -6.26 -3.64 8.92
C ALA A 44 -7.07 -4.69 9.71
N VAL A 45 -8.27 -5.05 9.23
CA VAL A 45 -9.17 -6.02 9.90
C VAL A 45 -8.97 -7.43 9.40
N CYS A 46 -9.05 -7.66 8.08
CA CYS A 46 -8.97 -9.02 7.50
C CYS A 46 -7.58 -9.38 6.96
N ARG A 47 -6.64 -8.43 6.92
CA ARG A 47 -5.29 -8.56 6.34
C ARG A 47 -5.25 -8.92 4.84
N GLY A 48 -6.40 -8.93 4.17
CA GLY A 48 -6.49 -9.11 2.72
C GLY A 48 -6.18 -7.81 1.95
N PRO A 49 -5.85 -7.92 0.66
CA PRO A 49 -5.70 -6.76 -0.23
C PRO A 49 -7.01 -5.96 -0.29
N ILE A 50 -6.91 -4.63 -0.44
CA ILE A 50 -8.04 -3.73 -0.64
C ILE A 50 -8.13 -3.43 -2.12
N ASP A 51 -9.01 -4.16 -2.79
CA ASP A 51 -9.24 -4.12 -4.23
C ASP A 51 -10.33 -3.09 -4.62
N ASP A 52 -11.06 -2.58 -3.63
CA ASP A 52 -12.34 -1.85 -3.77
C ASP A 52 -12.49 -0.81 -2.64
N ASP A 53 -13.70 -0.23 -2.43
CA ASP A 53 -14.04 0.84 -1.48
C ASP A 53 -13.19 0.85 -0.18
N LEU A 54 -12.15 1.71 -0.20
CA LEU A 54 -11.18 1.89 0.87
C LEU A 54 -11.67 2.98 1.81
N VAL A 55 -11.73 2.66 3.10
CA VAL A 55 -11.97 3.65 4.16
C VAL A 55 -10.76 3.76 5.07
N VAL A 56 -10.46 4.98 5.52
CA VAL A 56 -9.38 5.26 6.46
C VAL A 56 -9.99 5.65 7.80
N VAL A 57 -9.64 4.92 8.86
CA VAL A 57 -10.09 5.20 10.23
C VAL A 57 -8.90 5.11 11.17
N ASN A 58 -8.65 6.17 11.94
CA ASN A 58 -7.49 6.27 12.84
C ASN A 58 -6.18 5.88 12.14
N GLU A 59 -5.95 6.48 10.96
CA GLU A 59 -4.78 6.25 10.09
C GLU A 59 -4.64 4.82 9.53
N ARG A 60 -5.64 3.94 9.75
CA ARG A 60 -5.66 2.57 9.23
C ARG A 60 -6.59 2.44 8.04
N LYS A 61 -6.07 1.85 6.97
CA LYS A 61 -6.82 1.49 5.75
C LYS A 61 -7.57 0.17 5.98
N MET A 62 -8.84 0.12 5.62
CA MET A 62 -9.66 -1.09 5.68
C MET A 62 -10.74 -1.08 4.60
N HIS A 63 -11.28 -2.24 4.24
CA HIS A 63 -12.47 -2.30 3.39
C HIS A 63 -13.65 -1.63 4.10
N GLN A 64 -14.52 -0.96 3.36
CA GLN A 64 -15.76 -0.39 3.91
C GLN A 64 -16.60 -1.44 4.66
N LYS A 65 -16.74 -2.66 4.12
CA LYS A 65 -17.43 -3.79 4.79
C LYS A 65 -16.77 -4.22 6.11
N CYS A 66 -15.46 -4.02 6.23
CA CYS A 66 -14.69 -4.37 7.43
C CYS A 66 -14.78 -3.30 8.52
N ARG A 67 -15.23 -2.08 8.17
CA ARG A 67 -15.38 -0.97 9.14
C ARG A 67 -16.23 -1.34 10.34
N SER A 68 -17.34 -2.06 10.13
CA SER A 68 -18.26 -2.47 11.19
C SER A 68 -17.62 -3.40 12.22
N ARG A 69 -16.55 -4.12 11.86
CA ARG A 69 -15.80 -5.02 12.74
C ARG A 69 -14.62 -4.34 13.43
N TYR A 70 -14.25 -3.13 12.99
CA TYR A 70 -13.15 -2.38 13.56
C TYR A 70 -13.59 -1.72 14.88
N LYS A 71 -13.06 -2.20 16.01
CA LYS A 71 -13.34 -1.71 17.37
C LYS A 71 -12.44 -0.55 17.82
N GLY A 72 -11.61 -0.04 16.92
CA GLY A 72 -10.65 1.01 17.23
C GLY A 72 -11.13 2.41 16.86
#